data_AF-A0A8S1EZZ2-F1
#
_entry.id   AF-A0A8S1EZZ2-F1
#
_cell.length_a   1.000
_cell.length_b   1.000
_cell.length_c   1.000
_cell.angle_alpha   90.00
_cell.angle_beta   90.00
_cell.angle_gamma   90.00
#
_symmetry.space_group_name_H-M   'P 1'
#
loop_
_entity.id
_entity.type
_entity.pdbx_description
1 polymer ?
#
loop_
_entity_poly.entity_id
_entity_poly.type
_entity_poly.pdbx_seq_one_letter_code
_entity_poly.pdbx_strand_id
1 'polypeptide(L)'
;MNKIREIWKRAKEREVGKHILIELIERRPQFKDYFGIHVDEKTDDVYGCREFMLQAHRIQNFLDTAVSSLGYYPIANILQMAYRIGQIHFYRGVNFGADNWLTFKKVTVEIIIDREANPDCVAVIGWEKFMGSVIREMKRGFLDEARRNCNDSPFRRSPSYL
;
A
#
# COMPACT_ATOMS: atom_id res chain seq x y z
N MET A 1 19.97 -10.79 -12.78
CA MET A 1 19.24 -9.61 -12.25
C MET A 1 18.18 -10.11 -11.27
N ASN A 2 17.70 -9.28 -10.33
CA ASN A 2 16.65 -9.68 -9.38
C ASN A 2 15.32 -9.84 -10.13
N LYS A 3 14.71 -11.05 -10.10
CA LYS A 3 13.50 -11.39 -10.85
C LYS A 3 12.30 -10.47 -10.53
N ILE A 4 12.20 -9.98 -9.28
CA ILE A 4 11.20 -8.97 -8.88
C ILE A 4 11.38 -7.67 -9.68
N ARG A 5 12.63 -7.21 -9.85
CA ARG A 5 12.95 -5.98 -10.59
C ARG A 5 12.65 -6.09 -12.08
N GLU A 6 12.92 -7.25 -12.68
CA GLU A 6 12.64 -7.49 -14.10
C GLU A 6 11.14 -7.44 -14.39
N ILE A 7 10.32 -8.07 -13.55
CA ILE A 7 8.86 -8.06 -13.67
C ILE A 7 8.32 -6.65 -13.46
N TRP A 8 8.82 -5.94 -12.43
CA TRP A 8 8.42 -4.57 -12.19
C TRP A 8 8.71 -3.65 -13.38
N LYS A 9 9.86 -3.80 -14.03
CA LYS A 9 10.23 -3.01 -15.21
C LYS A 9 9.18 -3.14 -16.31
N ARG A 10 8.64 -4.35 -16.54
CA ARG A 10 7.58 -4.59 -17.53
C ARG A 10 6.21 -4.10 -17.06
N ALA A 11 5.87 -4.35 -15.80
CA ALA A 11 4.58 -3.98 -15.24
C ALA A 11 4.38 -2.45 -15.21
N LYS A 12 5.41 -1.68 -14.82
CA LYS A 12 5.27 -0.24 -14.53
C LYS A 12 5.01 0.66 -15.75
N GLU A 13 5.33 0.19 -16.95
CA GLU A 13 5.18 0.96 -18.20
C GLU A 13 3.72 1.16 -18.63
N ARG A 14 2.76 0.58 -17.89
CA ARG A 14 1.33 0.57 -18.26
C ARG A 14 0.43 1.10 -17.15
N GLU A 15 0.86 2.19 -16.50
CA GLU A 15 0.08 2.88 -15.47
C GLU A 15 -0.40 1.92 -14.37
N VAL A 16 0.45 0.97 -13.97
CA VAL A 16 0.10 -0.14 -13.07
C VAL A 16 -0.55 0.32 -11.77
N GLY A 17 -0.20 1.51 -11.27
CA GLY A 17 -0.85 2.10 -10.11
C GLY A 17 -2.35 2.30 -10.28
N LYS A 18 -2.82 2.66 -11.48
CA LYS A 18 -4.25 2.81 -11.79
C LYS A 18 -4.95 1.46 -11.79
N HIS A 19 -4.34 0.45 -12.41
CA HIS A 19 -4.88 -0.91 -12.46
C HIS A 19 -4.95 -1.55 -11.06
N ILE A 20 -3.96 -1.29 -10.19
CA ILE A 20 -4.01 -1.72 -8.79
C ILE A 20 -5.16 -1.03 -8.06
N LEU A 21 -5.29 0.29 -8.22
CA LEU A 21 -6.29 1.05 -7.48
C LEU A 21 -7.73 0.76 -7.93
N ILE A 22 -7.96 0.56 -9.23
CA ILE A 22 -9.29 0.23 -9.75
C ILE A 22 -9.75 -1.14 -9.26
N GLU A 23 -8.89 -2.16 -9.39
CA GLU A 23 -9.18 -3.52 -8.92
C GLU A 23 -9.41 -3.57 -7.40
N LEU A 24 -8.65 -2.75 -6.65
CA LEU A 24 -8.84 -2.60 -5.20
C LEU A 24 -10.22 -2.03 -4.85
N ILE A 25 -10.65 -1.02 -5.60
CA ILE A 25 -11.96 -0.37 -5.43
C ILE A 25 -13.09 -1.33 -5.85
N GLU A 26 -12.93 -2.06 -6.95
CA GLU A 26 -13.94 -3.03 -7.41
C GLU A 26 -14.16 -4.15 -6.38
N ARG A 27 -13.08 -4.69 -5.79
CA ARG A 27 -13.19 -5.72 -4.74
C ARG A 27 -13.67 -5.17 -3.41
N ARG A 28 -13.39 -3.89 -3.12
CA ARG A 28 -13.66 -3.23 -1.85
C ARG A 28 -14.01 -1.75 -2.09
N PRO A 29 -15.28 -1.44 -2.40
CA PRO A 29 -15.70 -0.07 -2.74
C PRO A 29 -15.37 1.00 -1.69
N GLN A 30 -15.30 0.62 -0.42
CA GLN A 30 -14.91 1.49 0.71
C GLN A 30 -13.54 2.18 0.54
N PHE A 31 -12.65 1.67 -0.33
CA PHE A 31 -11.41 2.37 -0.66
C PHE A 31 -11.66 3.71 -1.35
N LYS A 32 -12.82 3.91 -1.99
CA LYS A 32 -13.21 5.23 -2.52
C LYS A 32 -13.30 6.25 -1.39
N ASP A 33 -14.00 5.91 -0.31
CA ASP A 33 -14.20 6.81 0.83
C ASP A 33 -12.87 7.12 1.54
N TYR A 34 -12.05 6.10 1.76
CA TYR A 34 -10.73 6.23 2.38
C TYR A 34 -9.77 7.17 1.64
N PHE A 35 -9.90 7.25 0.32
CA PHE A 35 -9.05 8.08 -0.52
C PHE A 35 -9.74 9.36 -0.99
N GLY A 36 -10.99 9.61 -0.57
CA GLY A 36 -11.79 10.75 -1.02
C GLY A 36 -12.07 10.73 -2.52
N ILE A 37 -12.16 9.55 -3.12
CA ILE A 37 -12.40 9.38 -4.56
C ILE A 37 -13.89 9.53 -4.81
N HIS A 38 -14.28 10.73 -5.23
CA HIS A 38 -15.63 11.04 -5.65
C HIS A 38 -15.66 11.12 -7.17
N VAL A 39 -16.49 10.26 -7.78
CA VAL A 39 -16.72 10.22 -9.23
C VAL A 39 -18.14 10.73 -9.48
N ASP A 40 -18.33 11.52 -10.52
CA ASP A 40 -19.66 11.94 -10.93
C ASP A 40 -20.48 10.71 -11.34
N GLU A 41 -21.62 10.48 -10.68
CA GLU A 41 -22.53 9.36 -10.94
C GLU A 41 -23.02 9.31 -12.39
N LYS A 42 -22.97 10.44 -13.12
CA LYS A 42 -23.42 10.53 -14.51
C LYS A 42 -22.37 10.10 -15.53
N THR A 43 -21.09 10.29 -15.22
CA THR A 43 -19.99 9.96 -16.14
C THR A 43 -19.31 8.66 -15.78
N ASP A 44 -19.34 8.27 -14.49
CA ASP A 44 -18.57 7.18 -13.88
C ASP A 44 -17.08 7.17 -14.32
N ASP A 45 -16.56 8.35 -14.67
CA ASP A 45 -15.19 8.51 -15.15
C ASP A 45 -14.21 8.65 -13.99
N VAL A 46 -13.81 7.51 -13.45
CA VAL A 46 -12.80 7.42 -12.39
C VAL A 46 -11.43 7.95 -12.84
N TYR A 47 -11.12 7.93 -14.14
CA TYR A 47 -9.84 8.41 -14.67
C TYR A 47 -9.78 9.94 -14.75
N GLY A 48 -10.92 10.61 -14.84
CA GLY A 48 -11.06 12.05 -14.66
C GLY A 48 -10.95 12.51 -13.19
N CYS A 49 -11.06 11.60 -12.21
CA CYS A 49 -11.01 11.93 -10.79
C CYS A 49 -9.56 12.22 -10.34
N ARG A 50 -9.32 13.44 -9.85
CA ARG A 50 -8.00 13.90 -9.39
C ARG A 50 -7.47 13.07 -8.23
N GLU A 51 -8.31 12.75 -7.27
CA GLU A 51 -7.96 11.99 -6.06
C GLU A 51 -7.56 10.56 -6.42
N PHE A 52 -8.27 9.94 -7.37
CA PHE A 52 -7.91 8.64 -7.93
C PHE A 52 -6.52 8.69 -8.59
N MET A 53 -6.32 9.65 -9.49
CA MET A 53 -5.06 9.81 -10.23
C MET A 53 -3.87 10.04 -9.27
N LEU A 54 -4.05 10.88 -8.26
CA LEU A 54 -3.04 11.14 -7.25
C LEU A 54 -2.71 9.89 -6.43
N GLN A 55 -3.73 9.12 -6.03
CA GLN A 55 -3.53 7.93 -5.22
C GLN A 55 -2.89 6.78 -6.03
N ALA A 56 -3.31 6.58 -7.28
CA ALA A 56 -2.69 5.64 -8.21
C ALA A 56 -1.20 5.94 -8.42
N HIS A 57 -0.86 7.22 -8.62
CA HIS A 57 0.53 7.66 -8.75
C HIS A 57 1.35 7.41 -7.47
N ARG A 58 0.77 7.67 -6.28
CA ARG A 58 1.44 7.39 -4.99
C ARG A 58 1.75 5.91 -4.81
N ILE A 59 0.81 5.03 -5.16
CA ILE A 59 1.02 3.56 -5.11
C ILE A 59 2.17 3.17 -6.04
N GLN A 60 2.14 3.63 -7.29
CA GLN A 60 3.17 3.30 -8.26
C GLN A 60 4.55 3.82 -7.85
N ASN A 61 4.66 5.05 -7.35
CA ASN A 61 5.94 5.62 -6.92
C ASN A 61 6.53 4.92 -5.71
N PHE A 62 5.68 4.51 -4.76
CA PHE A 62 6.12 3.69 -3.64
C PHE A 62 6.75 2.38 -4.13
N LEU A 63 6.04 1.66 -5.01
CA LEU A 63 6.52 0.40 -5.58
C LEU A 63 7.80 0.61 -6.42
N ASP A 64 7.86 1.68 -7.23
CA ASP A 64 9.03 1.99 -8.05
C ASP A 64 10.27 2.25 -7.20
N THR A 65 10.11 3.04 -6.13
CA THR A 65 11.18 3.33 -5.17
C THR A 65 11.62 2.06 -4.44
N ALA A 66 10.66 1.28 -3.94
CA ALA A 66 10.92 0.08 -3.15
C ALA A 66 11.62 -1.00 -4.00
N VAL A 67 11.12 -1.28 -5.20
CA VAL A 67 11.67 -2.30 -6.08
C VAL A 67 13.00 -1.88 -6.69
N SER A 68 13.14 -0.62 -7.10
CA SER A 68 14.40 -0.11 -7.67
C SER A 68 15.54 -0.11 -6.67
N SER A 69 15.23 -0.04 -5.37
CA SER A 69 16.19 -0.10 -4.27
C SER A 69 16.69 -1.53 -3.96
N LEU A 70 16.00 -2.58 -4.44
CA LEU A 70 16.37 -3.97 -4.18
C LEU A 70 17.74 -4.33 -4.80
N GLY A 71 18.66 -4.73 -3.93
CA GLY A 71 20.03 -5.12 -4.30
C GLY A 71 21.02 -3.96 -4.35
N TYR A 72 20.60 -2.72 -4.07
CA TYR A 72 21.50 -1.57 -3.92
C TYR A 72 21.50 -1.00 -2.49
N TYR A 73 20.34 -1.05 -1.82
CA TYR A 73 20.20 -0.59 -0.44
C TYR A 73 19.75 -1.74 0.46
N PRO A 74 20.08 -1.69 1.77
CA PRO A 74 19.54 -2.64 2.74
C PRO A 74 18.01 -2.66 2.68
N ILE A 75 17.43 -3.87 2.68
CA ILE A 75 15.96 -4.03 2.68
C ILE A 75 15.30 -3.31 3.86
N ALA A 76 16.02 -3.15 4.97
CA ALA A 76 15.59 -2.38 6.13
C ALA A 76 15.13 -0.96 5.78
N ASN A 77 15.72 -0.30 4.78
CA ASN A 77 15.31 1.05 4.37
C ASN A 77 13.91 1.04 3.72
N ILE A 78 13.63 0.02 2.90
CA ILE A 78 12.32 -0.17 2.27
C ILE A 78 11.27 -0.47 3.35
N LEU A 79 11.62 -1.36 4.28
CA LEU A 79 10.76 -1.74 5.41
C LEU A 79 10.48 -0.56 6.35
N GLN A 80 11.47 0.31 6.58
CA GLN A 80 11.30 1.53 7.35
C GLN A 80 10.39 2.55 6.65
N MET A 81 10.46 2.66 5.31
CA MET A 81 9.54 3.47 4.53
C MET A 81 8.11 2.92 4.64
N ALA A 82 7.91 1.61 4.48
CA ALA A 82 6.62 0.95 4.65
C ALA A 82 6.05 1.18 6.06
N TYR A 83 6.88 1.06 7.10
CA TYR A 83 6.50 1.40 8.48
C TYR A 83 5.98 2.83 8.61
N ARG A 84 6.69 3.83 8.07
CA ARG A 84 6.26 5.23 8.10
C ARG A 84 4.94 5.47 7.37
N ILE A 85 4.72 4.79 6.25
CA ILE A 85 3.44 4.85 5.53
C ILE A 85 2.31 4.34 6.42
N GLY A 86 2.53 3.25 7.16
CA GLY A 86 1.61 2.75 8.18
C GLY A 86 1.22 3.80 9.23
N GLN A 87 2.20 4.54 9.74
CA GLN A 87 1.96 5.65 10.68
C GLN A 87 1.10 6.75 10.04
N ILE A 88 1.39 7.13 8.80
CA ILE A 88 0.60 8.13 8.06
C ILE A 88 -0.85 7.67 7.89
N HIS A 89 -1.07 6.39 7.63
CA HIS A 89 -2.42 5.83 7.45
C HIS A 89 -3.24 5.91 8.75
N PHE A 90 -2.60 5.76 9.92
CA PHE A 90 -3.25 6.00 11.22
C PHE A 90 -3.74 7.46 11.34
N TYR A 91 -2.85 8.44 11.14
CA TYR A 91 -3.20 9.86 11.29
C TYR A 91 -4.22 10.37 10.26
N ARG A 92 -4.27 9.75 9.08
CA ARG A 92 -5.28 10.08 8.06
C ARG A 92 -6.64 9.43 8.32
N GLY A 93 -6.80 8.73 9.45
CA GLY A 93 -8.06 8.05 9.77
C GLY A 93 -8.40 6.92 8.81
N VAL A 94 -7.41 6.45 8.03
CA VAL A 94 -7.63 5.38 7.07
C VAL A 94 -7.57 4.05 7.82
N ASN A 95 -8.71 3.68 8.38
CA ASN A 95 -8.82 2.46 9.16
C ASN A 95 -8.87 1.25 8.23
N PHE A 96 -7.84 0.42 8.32
CA PHE A 96 -7.72 -0.78 7.54
C PHE A 96 -7.75 -1.98 8.47
N GLY A 97 -8.89 -2.68 8.47
CA GLY A 97 -8.98 -4.04 8.99
C GLY A 97 -7.90 -4.93 8.39
N ALA A 98 -7.57 -6.03 9.07
CA ALA A 98 -6.54 -6.96 8.62
C ALA A 98 -6.78 -7.47 7.18
N ASP A 99 -8.04 -7.58 6.81
CA ASP A 99 -8.57 -7.93 5.50
C ASP A 99 -8.26 -6.89 4.42
N ASN A 100 -8.31 -5.58 4.71
CA ASN A 100 -8.01 -4.56 3.71
C ASN A 100 -6.53 -4.55 3.28
N TRP A 101 -5.62 -4.67 4.24
CA TRP A 101 -4.18 -4.78 3.95
C TRP A 101 -3.87 -6.03 3.14
N LEU A 102 -4.56 -7.14 3.43
CA LEU A 102 -4.40 -8.38 2.70
C LEU A 102 -4.97 -8.26 1.28
N THR A 103 -6.12 -7.59 1.10
CA THR A 103 -6.67 -7.31 -0.23
C THR A 103 -5.71 -6.47 -1.05
N PHE A 104 -5.13 -5.40 -0.49
CA PHE A 104 -4.13 -4.60 -1.20
C PHE A 104 -2.92 -5.43 -1.64
N LYS A 105 -2.39 -6.30 -0.76
CA LYS A 105 -1.32 -7.24 -1.12
C LYS A 105 -1.74 -8.12 -2.29
N LYS A 106 -2.88 -8.80 -2.18
CA LYS A 106 -3.36 -9.75 -3.20
C LYS A 106 -3.52 -9.07 -4.55
N VAL A 107 -4.26 -7.96 -4.60
CA VAL A 107 -4.46 -7.16 -5.82
C VAL A 107 -3.14 -6.71 -6.40
N THR A 108 -2.19 -6.22 -5.58
CA THR A 108 -0.89 -5.78 -6.09
C THR A 108 -0.11 -6.93 -6.71
N VAL A 109 -0.06 -8.10 -6.06
CA VAL A 109 0.66 -9.26 -6.59
C VAL A 109 -0.01 -9.76 -7.88
N GLU A 110 -1.32 -9.93 -7.89
CA GLU A 110 -2.09 -10.38 -9.06
C GLU A 110 -1.88 -9.43 -10.24
N ILE A 111 -2.10 -8.12 -10.07
CA ILE A 111 -1.94 -7.14 -11.16
C ILE A 111 -0.50 -7.06 -11.69
N ILE A 112 0.51 -7.33 -10.87
CA ILE A 112 1.91 -7.35 -11.31
C ILE A 112 2.25 -8.67 -12.03
N ILE A 113 1.75 -9.80 -11.51
CA ILE A 113 2.03 -11.14 -12.02
C ILE A 113 1.24 -11.44 -13.30
N ASP A 114 -0.02 -11.03 -13.39
CA ASP A 114 -0.90 -11.25 -14.55
C ASP A 114 -0.41 -10.56 -15.84
N ARG A 115 0.57 -9.66 -15.71
CA ARG A 115 1.24 -9.01 -16.83
C ARG A 115 2.38 -9.85 -17.41
N GLU A 116 2.76 -10.93 -16.75
CA GLU A 116 3.70 -11.91 -17.27
C GLU A 116 2.94 -12.96 -18.09
N ALA A 117 3.38 -13.22 -19.33
CA ALA A 117 2.75 -14.23 -20.18
C ALA A 117 2.90 -15.67 -19.62
N ASN A 118 3.94 -15.90 -18.81
CA ASN A 118 4.18 -17.17 -18.12
C ASN A 118 4.94 -16.92 -16.81
N PRO A 119 4.22 -16.55 -15.72
CA PRO A 119 4.86 -16.26 -14.45
C PRO A 119 5.40 -17.55 -13.82
N ASP A 120 6.72 -17.65 -13.74
CA ASP A 120 7.39 -18.74 -13.01
C ASP A 120 7.07 -18.68 -11.50
N CYS A 121 6.95 -19.84 -10.84
CA CYS A 121 6.62 -19.94 -9.42
C CYS A 121 7.57 -19.16 -8.52
N VAL A 122 8.86 -19.06 -8.90
CA VAL A 122 9.86 -18.27 -8.18
C VAL A 122 9.50 -16.78 -8.16
N ALA A 123 8.96 -16.26 -9.27
CA ALA A 123 8.53 -14.87 -9.36
C ALA A 123 7.33 -14.60 -8.45
N VAL A 124 6.32 -15.47 -8.50
CA VAL A 124 5.11 -15.39 -7.67
C VAL A 124 5.50 -15.39 -6.19
N ILE A 125 6.31 -16.37 -5.76
CA ILE A 125 6.78 -16.47 -4.38
C ILE A 125 7.61 -15.24 -3.97
N GLY A 126 8.43 -14.71 -4.88
CA GLY A 126 9.23 -13.51 -4.65
C GLY A 126 8.36 -12.29 -4.34
N TRP A 127 7.36 -12.03 -5.19
CA TRP A 127 6.41 -10.93 -5.00
C TRP A 127 5.53 -11.11 -3.76
N GLU A 128 5.05 -12.33 -3.51
CA GLU A 128 4.29 -12.69 -2.32
C GLU A 128 5.05 -12.39 -1.02
N LYS A 129 6.34 -12.79 -0.96
CA LYS A 129 7.21 -12.54 0.20
C LYS A 129 7.58 -11.07 0.34
N PHE A 130 7.84 -10.39 -0.77
CA PHE A 130 8.17 -8.97 -0.78
C PHE A 130 7.00 -8.13 -0.28
N MET A 131 5.83 -8.26 -0.90
CA MET A 131 4.63 -7.53 -0.48
C MET A 131 4.15 -7.95 0.91
N GLY A 132 4.31 -9.21 1.29
CA GLY A 132 4.05 -9.68 2.64
C GLY A 132 4.91 -8.97 3.69
N SER A 133 6.19 -8.71 3.38
CA SER A 133 7.07 -7.95 4.26
C SER A 133 6.70 -6.48 4.32
N VAL A 134 6.34 -5.86 3.19
CA VAL A 134 5.84 -4.47 3.14
C VAL A 134 4.60 -4.31 4.02
N ILE A 135 3.57 -5.14 3.83
CA ILE A 135 2.33 -5.07 4.61
C ILE A 135 2.58 -5.28 6.10
N ARG A 136 3.45 -6.23 6.47
CA ARG A 136 3.80 -6.47 7.88
C ARG A 136 4.33 -5.20 8.54
N GLU A 137 5.20 -4.47 7.86
CA GLU A 137 5.80 -3.24 8.41
C GLU A 137 4.82 -2.07 8.42
N MET A 138 3.98 -1.91 7.39
CA MET A 138 2.88 -0.93 7.40
C MET A 138 1.95 -1.19 8.59
N LYS A 139 1.54 -2.45 8.81
CA LYS A 139 0.71 -2.84 9.95
C LYS A 139 1.41 -2.54 11.28
N ARG A 140 2.71 -2.83 11.39
CA ARG A 140 3.48 -2.49 12.60
C ARG A 140 3.47 -0.99 12.87
N GLY A 141 3.75 -0.16 11.86
CA GLY A 141 3.74 1.30 12.00
C GLY A 141 2.38 1.85 12.41
N PHE A 142 1.31 1.36 11.79
CA PHE A 142 -0.05 1.74 12.16
C PHE A 142 -0.38 1.39 13.62
N LEU A 143 -0.11 0.15 14.04
CA LEU A 143 -0.41 -0.33 15.38
C LEU A 143 0.45 0.33 16.46
N ASP A 144 1.68 0.71 16.14
CA ASP A 144 2.55 1.46 17.06
C ASP A 144 1.96 2.85 17.35
N GLU A 145 1.48 3.56 16.32
CA GLU A 145 0.81 4.85 16.52
C GLU A 145 -0.50 4.70 17.29
N ALA A 146 -1.31 3.71 16.96
CA ALA A 146 -2.54 3.42 17.71
C ALA A 146 -2.23 3.19 19.19
N ARG A 147 -1.22 2.38 19.52
CA ARG A 147 -0.81 2.12 20.91
C ARG A 147 -0.31 3.37 21.63
N ARG A 148 0.50 4.20 20.98
CA ARG A 148 0.99 5.47 21.55
C ARG A 148 -0.19 6.39 21.89
N ASN A 149 -1.11 6.57 20.96
CA ASN A 149 -2.26 7.46 21.13
C ASN A 149 -3.32 6.90 22.10
N CYS A 150 -3.45 5.57 22.26
CA CYS A 150 -4.26 4.98 23.32
C CYS A 150 -3.65 5.17 24.72
N ASN A 151 -2.32 5.22 24.83
CA ASN A 151 -1.61 5.42 26.09
C ASN A 151 -1.62 6.89 26.56
N ASP A 152 -1.92 7.84 25.66
CA ASP A 152 -2.09 9.27 25.97
C ASP A 152 -3.53 9.64 26.42
N SER A 153 -4.37 8.65 26.72
CA SER A 153 -5.67 8.88 27.35
C SER A 153 -5.52 9.70 28.65
N PRO A 154 -6.31 10.76 28.86
CA PRO A 154 -6.17 11.68 30.00
C PRO A 154 -6.34 11.01 31.38
N PHE A 155 -6.79 9.76 31.43
CA PHE A 155 -6.89 8.96 32.64
C PHE A 155 -5.55 8.49 33.24
N ARG A 156 -4.41 8.72 32.57
CA ARG A 156 -3.07 8.42 33.12
C ARG A 156 -2.22 9.63 33.48
N ARG A 157 -2.75 10.86 33.38
CA ARG A 157 -2.17 11.96 34.14
C ARG A 157 -2.74 11.87 35.55
N SER A 158 -2.09 11.09 36.40
CA SER A 158 -2.26 11.26 37.84
C SER A 158 -2.13 12.75 38.14
N PRO A 159 -3.05 13.36 38.91
CA PRO A 159 -2.82 14.70 39.39
C PRO A 159 -1.52 14.63 40.20
N SER A 160 -0.48 15.31 39.73
CA SER A 160 0.69 15.61 40.54
C SER A 160 0.25 16.58 41.63
N TYR A 161 -0.37 16.04 42.68
CA TYR A 161 -0.36 16.68 43.98
C TYR A 161 0.93 16.24 44.64
N LEU A 162 1.94 17.09 44.55
CA LEU A 162 2.94 17.45 45.57
C LEU A 162 3.83 18.54 44.98
#